data_AF-A0A961QL85-F1
#
_entry.id   AF-A0A961QL85-F1
#
_cell.length_a   1.000
_cell.length_b   1.000
_cell.length_c   1.000
_cell.angle_alpha   90.00
_cell.angle_beta   90.00
_cell.angle_gamma   90.00
#
_symmetry.space_group_name_H-M   'P 1'
#
loop_
_entity.id
_entity.type
_entity.pdbx_description
1 polymer ?
#
loop_
_entity_poly.entity_id
_entity_poly.type
_entity_poly.pdbx_seq_one_letter_code
_entity_poly.pdbx_strand_id
1 'polypeptide(L)'
;MTDIATLRTAIPAPAAPEAAPEALPHNIEAEQQLLGAILTNNDVYDRVSSIVRAEHFFEPVHKRIFEISAARIQKNALASPVTIKAFMEDDEGLKELGGPAYLARIAGAAIASYAARDYAQMVYDLAVRRDLIQLGRDIAAKAATVEVSSEPKEQIVEAEQRLYQMGEQGVAERGFQSFLRAVTEAVNVANAAYQRDGGL
;
A
#
# COMPACT_ATOMS: atom_id res chain seq x y z
N MET A 1 -14.82 -59.96 26.81
CA MET A 1 -15.64 -58.81 27.25
C MET A 1 -14.66 -57.83 27.87
N THR A 2 -14.11 -56.94 27.03
CA THR A 2 -14.39 -55.47 26.98
C THR A 2 -13.81 -54.79 28.24
N ASP A 3 -12.93 -53.79 28.20
CA ASP A 3 -12.63 -52.79 27.19
C ASP A 3 -11.19 -52.26 27.32
N ILE A 4 -10.65 -51.85 26.17
CA ILE A 4 -9.37 -51.17 25.98
C ILE A 4 -9.65 -49.65 26.02
N ALA A 5 -8.61 -48.87 26.36
CA ALA A 5 -8.36 -47.49 25.94
C ALA A 5 -8.49 -46.40 27.03
N THR A 6 -7.37 -46.20 27.73
CA THR A 6 -6.63 -44.94 27.82
C THR A 6 -7.43 -43.63 27.98
N LEU A 7 -7.37 -43.10 29.19
CA LEU A 7 -7.48 -41.67 29.51
C LEU A 7 -6.53 -40.85 28.63
N ARG A 8 -7.06 -40.26 27.56
CA ARG A 8 -6.38 -39.23 26.77
C ARG A 8 -6.51 -37.92 27.54
N THR A 9 -5.51 -37.61 28.36
CA THR A 9 -5.31 -36.27 28.93
C THR A 9 -5.34 -35.26 27.79
N ALA A 10 -6.33 -34.37 27.80
CA ALA A 10 -6.40 -33.25 26.89
C ALA A 10 -5.16 -32.39 27.11
N ILE A 11 -4.26 -32.35 26.13
CA ILE A 11 -3.22 -31.33 26.05
C ILE A 11 -3.98 -30.01 25.90
N PRO A 12 -3.87 -29.04 26.82
CA PRO A 12 -4.41 -27.71 26.57
C PRO A 12 -3.72 -27.20 25.31
N ALA A 13 -4.51 -26.86 24.28
CA ALA A 13 -4.00 -26.19 23.10
C ALA A 13 -3.16 -24.99 23.58
N PRO A 14 -1.96 -24.75 23.01
CA PRO A 14 -1.22 -23.55 23.36
C PRO A 14 -2.16 -22.38 23.11
N ALA A 15 -2.47 -21.63 24.17
CA ALA A 15 -3.19 -20.38 24.04
C ALA A 15 -2.44 -19.58 22.97
N ALA A 16 -3.11 -19.33 21.84
CA ALA A 16 -2.58 -18.44 20.83
C ALA A 16 -2.16 -17.16 21.58
N PRO A 17 -0.93 -16.66 21.39
CA PRO A 17 -0.53 -15.44 22.07
C PRO A 17 -1.61 -14.41 21.74
N GLU A 18 -2.20 -13.79 22.78
CA GLU A 18 -3.05 -12.62 22.64
C GLU A 18 -2.25 -11.62 21.81
N ALA A 19 -2.51 -11.61 20.50
CA ALA A 19 -1.77 -10.79 19.57
C ALA A 19 -2.11 -9.36 19.94
N ALA A 20 -1.14 -8.66 20.53
CA ALA A 20 -1.17 -7.21 20.62
C ALA A 20 -1.63 -6.67 19.25
N PRO A 21 -2.49 -5.64 19.20
CA PRO A 21 -3.02 -5.15 17.93
C PRO A 21 -1.85 -4.87 17.00
N GLU A 22 -1.72 -5.71 15.98
CA GLU A 22 -0.58 -5.71 15.08
C GLU A 22 -0.62 -4.38 14.33
N ALA A 23 0.25 -3.45 14.74
CA ALA A 23 0.29 -2.11 14.19
C ALA A 23 0.53 -2.23 12.68
N LEU A 24 -0.45 -1.76 11.89
CA LEU A 24 -0.39 -1.86 10.45
C LEU A 24 0.88 -1.17 9.92
N PRO A 25 1.59 -1.72 8.92
CA PRO A 25 2.78 -1.10 8.36
C PRO A 25 2.52 0.32 7.85
N HIS A 26 3.24 1.29 8.39
CA HIS A 26 3.14 2.70 8.00
C HIS A 26 4.45 3.44 8.28
N ASN A 27 4.61 4.61 7.63
CA ASN A 27 5.71 5.52 7.89
C ASN A 27 5.20 6.96 7.76
N ILE A 28 4.79 7.56 8.88
CA ILE A 28 4.25 8.93 8.92
C ILE A 28 5.28 9.95 8.45
N GLU A 29 6.56 9.75 8.76
CA GLU A 29 7.62 10.66 8.33
C GLU A 29 7.72 10.66 6.80
N ALA A 30 7.72 9.50 6.17
CA ALA A 30 7.78 9.41 4.71
C ALA A 30 6.60 10.13 4.03
N GLU A 31 5.40 9.99 4.59
CA GLU A 31 4.22 10.71 4.12
C GLU A 31 4.36 12.23 4.29
N GLN A 32 4.80 12.70 5.45
CA GLN A 32 5.05 14.13 5.72
C GLN A 32 6.07 14.72 4.75
N GLN A 33 7.18 14.02 4.52
CA GLN A 33 8.24 14.46 3.62
C GLN A 33 7.77 14.57 2.17
N LEU A 34 6.99 13.59 1.70
CA LEU A 34 6.41 13.58 0.36
C LEU A 34 5.40 14.71 0.18
N LEU A 35 4.48 14.88 1.13
CA LEU A 35 3.49 15.96 1.08
C LEU A 35 4.17 17.33 1.16
N GLY A 36 5.17 17.49 2.02
CA GLY A 36 5.97 18.70 2.10
C GLY A 36 6.61 19.06 0.76
N ALA A 37 7.18 18.07 0.07
CA ALA A 37 7.76 18.27 -1.26
C ALA A 37 6.71 18.71 -2.29
N ILE A 38 5.51 18.14 -2.28
CA ILE A 38 4.41 18.54 -3.18
C ILE A 38 3.93 19.96 -2.89
N LEU A 39 3.75 20.30 -1.60
CA LEU A 39 3.25 21.62 -1.16
C LEU A 39 4.26 22.76 -1.39
N THR A 40 5.55 22.44 -1.55
CA THR A 40 6.61 23.40 -1.85
C THR A 40 6.94 23.50 -3.34
N ASN A 41 6.83 22.38 -4.07
CA ASN A 41 7.04 22.31 -5.51
C ASN A 41 5.98 21.40 -6.15
N ASN A 42 4.98 21.99 -6.81
CA ASN A 42 3.88 21.24 -7.41
C ASN A 42 4.31 20.34 -8.58
N ASP A 43 5.46 20.61 -9.24
CA ASP A 43 6.01 19.73 -10.28
C ASP A 43 6.40 18.34 -9.73
N VAL A 44 6.60 18.22 -8.41
CA VAL A 44 6.83 16.92 -7.75
C VAL A 44 5.63 16.00 -7.93
N TYR A 45 4.41 16.54 -7.93
CA TYR A 45 3.19 15.75 -8.10
C TYR A 45 3.19 14.95 -9.40
N ASP A 46 3.58 15.58 -10.52
CA ASP A 46 3.61 14.91 -11.83
C ASP A 46 4.58 13.71 -11.86
N ARG A 47 5.64 13.76 -11.03
CA ARG A 47 6.66 12.70 -10.94
C ARG A 47 6.24 11.51 -10.09
N VAL A 48 5.28 11.71 -9.17
CA VAL A 48 4.87 10.71 -8.19
C VAL A 48 3.43 10.23 -8.38
N SER A 49 2.61 10.95 -9.15
CA SER A 49 1.18 10.65 -9.36
C SER A 49 0.93 9.30 -10.04
N SER A 50 1.91 8.72 -10.73
CA SER A 50 1.82 7.34 -11.24
C SER A 50 2.00 6.27 -10.16
N ILE A 51 2.75 6.59 -9.09
CA ILE A 51 3.20 5.65 -8.06
C ILE A 51 2.21 5.63 -6.89
N VAL A 52 1.80 6.82 -6.44
CA VAL A 52 1.05 6.97 -5.19
C VAL A 52 -0.28 7.69 -5.42
N ARG A 53 -1.32 7.16 -4.77
CA ARG A 53 -2.67 7.73 -4.71
C ARG A 53 -3.03 8.08 -3.27
N ALA A 54 -4.10 8.85 -3.10
CA ALA A 54 -4.57 9.28 -1.79
C ALA A 54 -4.83 8.09 -0.85
N GLU A 55 -5.35 6.98 -1.38
CA GLU A 55 -5.68 5.77 -0.61
C GLU A 55 -4.44 5.06 -0.04
N HIS A 56 -3.25 5.33 -0.58
CA HIS A 56 -2.01 4.71 -0.11
C HIS A 56 -1.44 5.37 1.15
N PHE A 57 -1.94 6.54 1.55
CA PHE A 57 -1.53 7.18 2.80
C PHE A 57 -2.23 6.50 3.98
N PHE A 58 -1.47 6.24 5.04
CA PHE A 58 -1.98 5.64 6.27
C PHE A 58 -2.72 6.67 7.12
N GLU A 59 -2.16 7.88 7.27
CA GLU A 59 -2.77 8.94 8.06
C GLU A 59 -3.95 9.58 7.30
N PRO A 60 -5.19 9.53 7.84
CA PRO A 60 -6.35 10.10 7.17
C PRO A 60 -6.20 11.58 6.79
N VAL A 61 -5.52 12.39 7.61
CA VAL A 61 -5.25 13.79 7.29
C VAL A 61 -4.33 13.90 6.07
N HIS A 62 -3.31 13.06 5.97
CA HIS A 62 -2.38 13.05 4.83
C HIS A 62 -3.08 12.65 3.53
N LYS A 63 -3.97 11.65 3.59
CA LYS A 63 -4.83 11.28 2.47
C LYS A 63 -5.58 12.50 1.93
N ARG A 64 -6.25 13.26 2.80
CA ARG A 64 -7.02 14.46 2.41
C ARG A 64 -6.13 15.57 1.86
N ILE A 65 -4.96 15.81 2.46
CA ILE A 65 -3.98 16.78 1.94
C ILE A 65 -3.57 16.41 0.52
N PHE A 66 -3.23 15.14 0.26
CA PHE A 66 -2.85 14.67 -1.07
C PHE A 66 -3.99 14.83 -2.07
N GLU A 67 -5.20 14.41 -1.71
CA GLU A 67 -6.39 14.50 -2.56
C GLU A 67 -6.70 15.95 -2.98
N ILE A 68 -6.72 16.88 -2.04
CA ILE A 68 -6.96 18.31 -2.32
C ILE A 68 -5.82 18.88 -3.16
N SER A 69 -4.57 18.53 -2.86
CA SER A 69 -3.40 18.97 -3.62
C SER A 69 -3.46 18.49 -5.07
N ALA A 70 -3.73 17.19 -5.27
CA ALA A 70 -3.90 16.59 -6.59
C ALA A 70 -5.00 17.29 -7.39
N ALA A 71 -6.18 17.48 -6.79
CA ALA A 71 -7.31 18.14 -7.46
C ALA A 71 -7.03 19.58 -7.86
N ARG A 72 -6.22 20.31 -7.08
CA ARG A 72 -5.80 21.68 -7.41
C ARG A 72 -4.77 21.70 -8.53
N ILE A 73 -3.72 20.88 -8.43
CA ILE A 73 -2.64 20.81 -9.41
C ILE A 73 -3.18 20.40 -10.79
N GLN A 74 -4.07 19.40 -10.84
CA GLN A 74 -4.74 18.98 -12.08
C GLN A 74 -5.60 20.09 -12.72
N LYS A 75 -6.08 21.05 -11.92
CA LYS A 75 -6.81 22.25 -12.40
C LYS A 75 -5.87 23.43 -12.68
N ASN A 76 -4.55 23.20 -12.75
CA ASN A 76 -3.52 24.23 -12.88
C ASN A 76 -3.59 25.30 -11.77
N ALA A 77 -4.07 24.93 -10.59
CA ALA A 77 -4.13 25.81 -9.43
C ALA A 77 -3.03 25.46 -8.43
N LEU A 78 -2.37 26.49 -7.88
CA LEU A 78 -1.32 26.32 -6.86
C LEU A 78 -1.85 25.54 -5.65
N ALA A 79 -1.13 24.48 -5.27
CA ALA A 79 -1.29 23.77 -4.01
C ALA A 79 -0.13 24.14 -3.07
N SER A 80 -0.41 24.91 -2.03
CA SER A 80 0.55 25.32 -0.99
C SER A 80 -0.11 25.23 0.39
N PRO A 81 0.66 25.32 1.50
CA PRO A 81 0.06 25.29 2.84
C PRO A 81 -1.06 26.32 3.02
N VAL A 82 -0.90 27.51 2.43
CA VAL A 82 -1.90 28.59 2.49
C VAL A 82 -3.15 28.23 1.71
N THR A 83 -3.02 27.66 0.51
CA THR A 83 -4.20 27.33 -0.30
C THR A 83 -4.92 26.10 0.22
N ILE A 84 -4.19 25.10 0.75
CA ILE A 84 -4.78 23.88 1.31
C ILE A 84 -5.52 24.19 2.62
N LYS A 85 -4.99 25.11 3.45
CA LYS A 85 -5.66 25.58 4.67
C LYS A 85 -7.14 25.92 4.41
N ALA A 86 -7.45 26.63 3.33
CA ALA A 86 -8.82 27.07 3.03
C ALA A 86 -9.82 25.91 2.85
N PHE A 87 -9.35 24.69 2.57
CA PHE A 87 -10.19 23.49 2.41
C PHE A 87 -10.19 22.60 3.64
N MET A 88 -9.31 22.85 4.62
CA MET A 88 -9.11 22.00 5.78
C MET A 88 -9.19 22.77 7.10
N GLU A 89 -9.68 24.01 7.10
CA GLU A 89 -9.75 24.87 8.29
C GLU A 89 -10.59 24.25 9.41
N ASP A 90 -11.69 23.59 9.04
CA ASP A 90 -12.60 22.90 9.95
C ASP A 90 -12.33 21.39 10.08
N ASP A 91 -11.23 20.89 9.49
CA ASP A 91 -10.88 19.46 9.57
C ASP A 91 -10.43 19.09 10.99
N GLU A 92 -11.22 18.28 11.68
CA GLU A 92 -10.93 17.86 13.06
C GLU A 92 -9.59 17.11 13.18
N GLY A 93 -9.26 16.25 12.21
CA GLY A 93 -7.98 15.54 12.20
C GLY A 93 -6.80 16.50 12.04
N LEU A 94 -6.93 17.52 11.19
CA LEU A 94 -5.89 18.54 11.08
C LEU A 94 -5.74 19.32 12.39
N LYS A 95 -6.83 19.64 13.09
CA LYS A 95 -6.79 20.30 14.41
C LYS A 95 -6.02 19.47 15.43
N GLU A 96 -6.23 18.15 15.47
CA GLU A 96 -5.48 17.22 16.33
C GLU A 96 -3.97 17.22 16.04
N LEU A 97 -3.59 17.41 14.78
CA LEU A 97 -2.18 17.51 14.37
C LEU A 97 -1.55 18.91 14.57
N GLY A 98 -2.27 19.85 15.19
CA GLY A 98 -1.79 21.22 15.43
C GLY A 98 -2.35 22.26 14.46
N GLY A 99 -3.43 21.91 13.74
CA GLY A 99 -4.19 22.81 12.88
C GLY A 99 -3.41 23.28 11.65
N PRO A 100 -3.74 24.47 11.11
CA PRO A 100 -3.07 25.01 9.92
C PRO A 100 -1.54 25.13 10.02
N ALA A 101 -0.99 25.24 11.23
CA ALA A 101 0.46 25.28 11.44
C ALA A 101 1.15 23.96 11.05
N TYR A 102 0.43 22.83 11.10
CA TYR A 102 0.90 21.53 10.64
C TYR A 102 1.34 21.55 9.17
N LEU A 103 0.53 22.18 8.30
CA LEU A 103 0.80 22.28 6.86
C LEU A 103 2.10 23.05 6.59
N ALA A 104 2.32 24.13 7.34
CA ALA A 104 3.57 24.90 7.25
C ALA A 104 4.78 24.10 7.76
N ARG A 105 4.60 23.32 8.83
CA ARG A 105 5.65 22.47 9.40
C ARG A 105 6.10 21.38 8.42
N ILE A 106 5.18 20.65 7.81
CA ILE A 106 5.55 19.60 6.84
C ILE A 106 6.16 20.19 5.57
N ALA A 107 5.70 21.36 5.12
CA ALA A 107 6.32 22.08 4.01
C ALA A 107 7.74 22.56 4.34
N GLY A 108 7.97 23.03 5.57
CA GLY A 108 9.30 23.45 6.04
C GLY A 108 10.28 22.29 6.22
N ALA A 109 9.77 21.07 6.45
CA ALA A 109 10.57 19.85 6.56
C ALA A 109 10.77 19.12 5.21
N ALA A 110 10.27 19.69 4.10
CA ALA A 110 10.25 19.05 2.80
C ALA A 110 11.63 18.51 2.35
N ILE A 111 11.62 17.30 1.80
CA ILE A 111 12.80 16.71 1.16
C ILE A 111 13.11 17.38 -0.17
N ALA A 112 14.33 17.19 -0.65
CA ALA A 112 14.71 17.58 -2.00
C ALA A 112 13.87 16.83 -3.06
N SER A 113 13.43 17.54 -4.10
CA SER A 113 12.52 17.03 -5.14
C SER A 113 13.04 15.79 -5.88
N TYR A 114 14.35 15.50 -5.86
CA TYR A 114 14.92 14.30 -6.49
C TYR A 114 14.60 13.01 -5.71
N ALA A 115 14.40 13.10 -4.39
CA ALA A 115 14.12 11.96 -3.53
C ALA A 115 12.62 11.62 -3.46
N ALA A 116 11.73 12.48 -3.99
CA ALA A 116 10.28 12.30 -3.87
C ALA A 116 9.77 10.96 -4.43
N ARG A 117 10.41 10.43 -5.49
CA ARG A 117 10.05 9.14 -6.08
C ARG A 117 10.26 7.98 -5.11
N ASP A 118 11.38 7.97 -4.39
CA ASP A 118 11.70 6.91 -3.43
C ASP A 118 10.73 6.90 -2.24
N TYR A 119 10.33 8.09 -1.80
CA TYR A 119 9.33 8.24 -0.73
C TYR A 119 7.93 7.83 -1.19
N ALA A 120 7.55 8.19 -2.42
CA ALA A 120 6.29 7.72 -3.01
C ALA A 120 6.25 6.19 -3.12
N GLN A 121 7.36 5.57 -3.55
CA GLN A 121 7.49 4.11 -3.60
C GLN A 121 7.39 3.50 -2.20
N MET A 122 8.03 4.09 -1.19
CA MET A 122 7.96 3.61 0.18
C MET A 122 6.52 3.64 0.73
N VAL A 123 5.79 4.74 0.50
CA VAL A 123 4.37 4.86 0.90
C VAL A 123 3.52 3.81 0.19
N TYR A 124 3.74 3.61 -1.11
CA TYR A 124 3.05 2.58 -1.90
C TYR A 124 3.33 1.17 -1.38
N ASP A 125 4.60 0.80 -1.17
CA ASP A 125 4.97 -0.54 -0.69
C ASP A 125 4.36 -0.85 0.69
N LEU A 126 4.29 0.17 1.56
CA LEU A 126 3.63 0.04 2.86
C LEU A 126 2.12 -0.11 2.71
N ALA A 127 1.49 0.58 1.76
CA ALA A 127 0.07 0.40 1.45
C ALA A 127 -0.25 -1.02 0.98
N VAL A 128 0.53 -1.54 0.02
CA VAL A 128 0.39 -2.93 -0.46
C VAL A 128 0.50 -3.93 0.68
N ARG A 129 1.42 -3.71 1.63
CA ARG A 129 1.55 -4.58 2.82
C ARG A 129 0.30 -4.53 3.71
N ARG A 130 -0.30 -3.35 3.89
CA ARG A 130 -1.57 -3.21 4.65
C ARG A 130 -2.70 -3.95 3.94
N ASP A 131 -2.80 -3.83 2.63
CA ASP A 131 -3.82 -4.50 1.83
C ASP A 131 -3.68 -6.03 1.89
N LEU A 132 -2.46 -6.55 1.84
CA LEU A 132 -2.17 -7.98 2.02
C LEU A 132 -2.55 -8.48 3.42
N ILE A 133 -2.25 -7.70 4.47
CA ILE A 133 -2.66 -8.03 5.85
C ILE A 133 -4.18 -8.06 5.96
N GLN A 134 -4.86 -7.06 5.40
CA GLN A 134 -6.32 -7.00 5.43
C GLN A 134 -6.95 -8.18 4.68
N LEU A 135 -6.41 -8.54 3.51
CA LEU A 135 -6.87 -9.70 2.76
C LEU A 135 -6.69 -11.00 3.54
N GLY A 136 -5.54 -11.18 4.20
CA GLY A 136 -5.31 -12.33 5.07
C GLY A 136 -6.33 -12.43 6.22
N ARG A 137 -6.66 -11.30 6.84
CA ARG A 137 -7.70 -11.22 7.89
C ARG A 137 -9.08 -11.56 7.34
N ASP A 138 -9.44 -11.04 6.17
CA ASP A 138 -10.72 -11.31 5.52
C ASP A 138 -10.87 -12.80 5.15
N ILE A 139 -9.81 -13.41 4.59
CA ILE A 139 -9.78 -14.84 4.26
C ILE A 139 -9.97 -15.68 5.53
N ALA A 140 -9.23 -15.37 6.60
CA ALA A 140 -9.35 -16.10 7.86
C ALA A 140 -10.74 -15.97 8.49
N ALA A 141 -11.31 -14.75 8.48
CA ALA A 141 -12.64 -14.49 9.02
C ALA A 141 -13.74 -15.23 8.24
N LYS A 142 -13.65 -15.25 6.90
CA LYS A 142 -14.57 -15.99 6.04
C LYS A 142 -14.46 -17.50 6.23
N ALA A 143 -13.23 -18.03 6.27
CA ALA A 143 -13.00 -19.45 6.48
C ALA A 143 -13.48 -19.95 7.85
N ALA A 144 -13.50 -19.07 8.86
CA ALA A 144 -14.01 -19.40 10.20
C ALA A 144 -15.56 -19.48 10.26
N THR A 145 -16.26 -18.93 9.26
CA THR A 145 -17.73 -18.87 9.25
C THR A 145 -18.28 -19.97 8.35
N VAL A 146 -19.15 -20.83 8.89
CA VAL A 146 -19.78 -21.93 8.14
C VAL A 146 -21.17 -21.50 7.68
N GLU A 147 -21.28 -21.07 6.43
CA GLU A 147 -22.54 -20.65 5.79
C GLU A 147 -22.84 -21.50 4.56
N VAL A 148 -24.10 -21.91 4.39
CA VAL A 148 -24.56 -22.73 3.25
C VAL A 148 -24.39 -21.99 1.91
N SER A 149 -24.46 -20.66 1.93
CA SER A 149 -24.31 -19.79 0.77
C SER A 149 -22.86 -19.41 0.45
N SER A 150 -21.87 -19.92 1.19
CA SER A 150 -20.46 -19.60 1.00
C SER A 150 -19.63 -20.88 1.02
N GLU A 151 -19.59 -21.58 -0.11
CA GLU A 151 -18.80 -22.79 -0.21
C GLU A 151 -17.29 -22.48 -0.18
N PRO A 152 -16.44 -23.35 0.39
CA PRO A 152 -14.99 -23.12 0.45
C PRO A 152 -14.34 -22.84 -0.92
N LYS A 153 -14.87 -23.42 -2.00
CA LYS A 153 -14.38 -23.17 -3.37
C LYS A 153 -14.63 -21.73 -3.81
N GLU A 154 -15.79 -21.16 -3.48
CA GLU A 154 -16.13 -19.78 -3.83
C GLU A 154 -15.27 -18.80 -3.04
N GLN A 155 -14.98 -19.10 -1.77
CA GLN A 155 -14.08 -18.29 -0.95
C GLN A 155 -12.66 -18.24 -1.53
N ILE A 156 -12.15 -19.36 -2.07
CA ILE A 156 -10.85 -19.40 -2.76
C ILE A 156 -10.87 -18.51 -4.00
N VAL A 157 -11.89 -18.63 -4.85
CA VAL A 157 -12.01 -17.82 -6.08
C VAL A 157 -12.07 -16.33 -5.76
N GLU A 158 -12.82 -15.93 -4.73
CA GLU A 158 -12.87 -14.52 -4.31
C GLU A 158 -11.50 -14.02 -3.81
N ALA A 159 -10.79 -14.84 -3.03
CA ALA A 159 -9.46 -14.50 -2.54
C ALA A 159 -8.45 -14.34 -3.70
N GLU A 160 -8.48 -15.25 -4.68
CA GLU A 160 -7.66 -15.17 -5.90
C GLU A 160 -7.98 -13.90 -6.70
N GLN A 161 -9.26 -13.56 -6.86
CA GLN A 161 -9.67 -12.36 -7.57
C GLN A 161 -9.16 -11.09 -6.87
N ARG A 162 -9.22 -11.01 -5.55
CA ARG A 162 -8.69 -9.88 -4.78
C ARG A 162 -7.16 -9.79 -4.87
N LEU A 163 -6.45 -10.92 -4.74
CA LEU A 163 -5.00 -10.97 -4.94
C LEU A 163 -4.59 -10.49 -6.34
N TYR A 164 -5.34 -10.92 -7.35
CA TYR A 164 -5.09 -10.53 -8.74
C TYR A 164 -5.27 -9.01 -8.93
N GLN A 165 -6.34 -8.43 -8.39
CA GLN A 165 -6.58 -6.97 -8.44
C GLN A 165 -5.46 -6.17 -7.77
N MET A 166 -4.95 -6.64 -6.63
CA MET A 166 -3.79 -6.02 -5.95
C MET A 166 -2.51 -6.12 -6.80
N GLY A 167 -2.30 -7.25 -7.48
CA GLY A 167 -1.18 -7.45 -8.41
C GLY A 167 -1.22 -6.50 -9.61
N GLU A 168 -2.39 -6.34 -10.24
CA GLU A 168 -2.57 -5.45 -11.40
C GLU A 168 -2.35 -3.97 -11.05
N GLN A 169 -2.73 -3.54 -9.84
CA GLN A 169 -2.50 -2.17 -9.37
C GLN A 169 -1.00 -1.80 -9.35
N GLY A 170 -0.10 -2.77 -9.12
CA GLY A 170 1.35 -2.58 -9.21
C GLY A 170 1.95 -2.84 -10.59
N VAL A 171 1.24 -3.55 -11.47
CA VAL A 171 1.71 -3.86 -12.84
C VAL A 171 1.46 -2.71 -13.82
N ALA A 172 0.47 -1.86 -13.57
CA ALA A 172 0.27 -0.62 -14.35
C ALA A 172 1.51 0.30 -14.36
N GLU A 173 2.43 0.15 -13.39
CA GLU A 173 3.71 0.85 -13.31
C GLU A 173 4.88 0.18 -14.05
N ARG A 174 4.73 -1.04 -14.59
CA ARG A 174 5.66 -1.54 -15.61
C ARG A 174 5.35 -0.80 -16.90
N GLY A 175 5.87 0.44 -16.99
CA GLY A 175 5.75 1.29 -18.17
C GLY A 175 6.02 0.50 -19.45
N PHE A 176 5.30 0.86 -20.51
CA PHE A 176 5.30 0.18 -21.82
C PHE A 176 6.68 -0.41 -22.16
N GLN A 177 6.82 -1.74 -22.00
CA GLN A 177 8.02 -2.41 -22.46
C GLN A 177 7.98 -2.38 -23.98
N SER A 178 8.96 -1.74 -24.61
CA SER A 178 9.05 -1.77 -26.07
C SER A 178 9.16 -3.22 -26.52
N PHE A 179 8.45 -3.58 -27.59
CA PHE A 179 8.50 -4.93 -28.18
C PHE A 179 9.95 -5.39 -28.40
N LEU A 180 10.83 -4.47 -28.81
CA LEU A 180 12.26 -4.71 -29.01
C LEU A 180 12.96 -5.13 -27.71
N ARG A 181 12.64 -4.49 -26.58
CA ARG A 181 13.19 -4.86 -25.27
C ARG A 181 12.69 -6.23 -24.82
N ALA A 182 11.40 -6.51 -24.99
CA ALA A 182 10.81 -7.80 -24.62
C ALA A 182 11.43 -8.96 -25.43
N VAL A 183 11.61 -8.79 -26.75
CA VAL A 183 12.28 -9.78 -27.61
C VAL A 183 13.74 -9.97 -27.21
N THR A 184 14.44 -8.87 -26.88
CA THR A 184 15.86 -8.94 -26.45
C THR A 184 16.01 -9.67 -25.12
N GLU A 185 15.14 -9.39 -24.14
CA GLU A 185 15.11 -10.11 -22.87
C GLU A 185 14.78 -11.59 -23.07
N ALA A 186 13.81 -11.93 -23.92
CA ALA A 186 13.47 -13.31 -24.24
C ALA A 186 14.64 -14.08 -24.89
N VAL A 187 15.35 -13.46 -25.85
CA VAL A 187 16.54 -14.05 -26.48
C VAL A 187 17.67 -14.24 -25.47
N ASN A 188 17.87 -13.28 -24.56
CA ASN A 188 18.90 -13.39 -23.52
C ASN A 188 18.60 -14.51 -22.52
N VAL A 189 17.33 -14.68 -22.13
CA VAL A 189 16.89 -15.79 -21.27
C VAL A 189 17.09 -17.13 -21.98
N ALA A 190 16.72 -17.23 -23.27
CA ALA A 190 16.93 -18.43 -24.07
C ALA A 190 18.43 -18.77 -24.22
N ASN A 191 19.29 -17.78 -24.47
CA ASN A 191 20.73 -17.96 -24.51
C ASN A 191 21.31 -18.40 -23.16
N ALA A 192 20.85 -17.81 -22.05
CA ALA A 192 21.29 -18.19 -20.72
C ALA A 192 20.86 -19.61 -20.34
N ALA A 193 19.68 -20.05 -20.77
CA ALA A 193 19.22 -21.44 -20.62
C ALA A 193 20.07 -22.40 -21.47
N TYR A 194 20.31 -22.06 -22.74
CA TYR A 194 21.17 -22.84 -23.64
C TYR A 194 22.60 -23.00 -23.09
N GLN A 195 23.18 -21.94 -22.53
CA GLN A 195 24.52 -21.99 -21.93
C GLN A 195 24.57 -22.80 -20.62
N ARG A 196 23.45 -23.00 -19.92
CA ARG A 196 23.38 -23.84 -18.72
C ARG A 196 23.24 -25.33 -19.05
N ASP A 197 22.52 -25.68 -20.11
CA ASP A 197 22.34 -27.07 -20.55
C ASP A 197 23.43 -27.55 -21.53
N GLY A 198 24.20 -26.64 -22.12
CA GLY A 198 25.31 -26.96 -23.05
C GLY A 198 26.64 -27.36 -22.39
N GLY A 199 26.63 -27.63 -21.09
CA GLY A 199 27.79 -28.08 -20.31
C GLY A 199 27.77 -29.60 -20.05
N LEU A 200 27.87 -30.41 -21.11
CA LEU A 200 28.35 -31.80 -21.08
C LEU A 200 29.32 -32.01 -22.25
#